data_AF-D0UZC3-F1
#
_entry.id   AF-D0UZC3-F1
#
_cell.length_a   1.000
_cell.length_b   1.000
_cell.length_c   1.000
_cell.angle_alpha   90.00
_cell.angle_beta   90.00
_cell.angle_gamma   90.00
#
_symmetry.space_group_name_H-M   'P 1'
#
loop_
_entity.id
_entity.type
_entity.pdbx_description
1 polymer ?
#
loop_
_entity_poly.entity_id
_entity_poly.type
_entity_poly.pdbx_seq_one_letter_code
_entity_poly.pdbx_strand_id
1 'polypeptide(L)'
;MNARTRTARHTLRQRTRTNRTTTRATRNTATGLPQPASTHLIAAGIHPTLARRYSGAFSRTITPTALGQTTIKLRGRRTKTVPVKLYDQATFTARLATYRPRNAGDARLFEQAAYRLAA
;
A
#
# COMPACT_ATOMS: atom_id res chain seq x y z
N MET A 1 -26.28 -5.61 -23.29
CA MET A 1 -25.61 -6.03 -22.02
C MET A 1 -26.19 -5.26 -20.84
N ASN A 2 -26.92 -5.95 -19.96
CA ASN A 2 -27.72 -5.33 -18.90
C ASN A 2 -26.86 -4.80 -17.73
N ALA A 3 -27.40 -3.87 -16.93
CA ALA A 3 -26.64 -3.20 -15.86
C ALA A 3 -26.05 -4.17 -14.81
N ARG A 4 -26.77 -5.26 -14.49
CA ARG A 4 -26.32 -6.32 -13.56
C ARG A 4 -25.09 -7.07 -14.07
N THR A 5 -25.02 -7.38 -15.36
CA THR A 5 -23.84 -8.06 -15.92
C THR A 5 -22.64 -7.12 -16.04
N ARG A 6 -22.88 -5.81 -16.25
CA ARG A 6 -21.82 -4.78 -16.25
C ARG A 6 -21.20 -4.62 -14.86
N THR A 7 -22.03 -4.50 -13.83
CA THR A 7 -21.58 -4.39 -12.43
C THR A 7 -20.84 -5.65 -11.97
N ALA A 8 -21.37 -6.84 -12.24
CA ALA A 8 -20.71 -8.11 -11.90
C ALA A 8 -19.32 -8.22 -12.54
N ARG A 9 -19.21 -7.92 -13.84
CA ARG A 9 -17.92 -7.95 -14.56
C ARG A 9 -16.94 -6.92 -14.01
N HIS A 10 -17.40 -5.73 -13.67
CA HIS A 10 -16.58 -4.70 -13.04
C HIS A 10 -16.03 -5.20 -11.69
N THR A 11 -16.89 -5.75 -10.84
CA THR A 11 -16.50 -6.30 -9.53
C THR A 11 -15.43 -7.39 -9.66
N LEU A 12 -15.60 -8.33 -10.59
CA LEU A 12 -14.59 -9.37 -10.85
C LEU A 12 -13.25 -8.76 -11.28
N ARG A 13 -13.26 -7.79 -12.20
CA ARG A 13 -12.03 -7.10 -12.63
C ARG A 13 -11.34 -6.39 -11.47
N GLN A 14 -12.09 -5.74 -10.57
CA GLN A 14 -11.51 -5.09 -9.40
C GLN A 14 -10.89 -6.12 -8.45
N ARG A 15 -11.57 -7.24 -8.18
CA ARG A 15 -11.02 -8.34 -7.37
C ARG A 15 -9.72 -8.89 -7.95
N THR A 16 -9.68 -9.20 -9.25
CA THR A 16 -8.44 -9.68 -9.90
C THR A 16 -7.30 -8.67 -9.77
N ARG A 17 -7.59 -7.37 -9.93
CA ARG A 17 -6.59 -6.30 -9.77
C ARG A 17 -6.08 -6.19 -8.33
N THR A 18 -6.97 -6.26 -7.35
CA THR A 18 -6.62 -6.27 -5.93
C THR A 18 -5.72 -7.46 -5.60
N ASN A 19 -6.08 -8.67 -6.03
CA ASN A 19 -5.30 -9.88 -5.79
C ASN A 19 -3.90 -9.77 -6.40
N ARG A 20 -3.80 -9.38 -7.68
CA ARG A 20 -2.50 -9.17 -8.35
C ARG A 20 -1.62 -8.14 -7.63
N THR A 21 -2.23 -7.05 -7.18
CA THR A 21 -1.51 -6.01 -6.42
C THR A 21 -0.99 -6.57 -5.11
N THR A 22 -1.80 -7.35 -4.40
CA THR A 22 -1.44 -7.98 -3.12
C THR A 22 -0.30 -8.98 -3.30
N THR A 23 -0.42 -9.92 -4.24
CA THR A 23 0.64 -10.90 -4.54
C THR A 23 1.94 -10.21 -4.95
N ARG A 24 1.88 -9.12 -5.71
CA ARG A 24 3.08 -8.34 -6.06
C ARG A 24 3.69 -7.69 -4.83
N ALA A 25 2.88 -7.10 -3.96
CA ALA A 25 3.37 -6.47 -2.74
C ALA A 25 4.07 -7.49 -1.84
N THR A 26 3.45 -8.65 -1.59
CA THR A 26 4.04 -9.73 -0.79
C THR A 26 5.37 -10.22 -1.37
N ARG A 27 5.45 -10.41 -2.70
CA ARG A 27 6.72 -10.79 -3.33
C ARG A 27 7.79 -9.71 -3.19
N ASN A 28 7.42 -8.44 -3.35
CA ASN A 28 8.36 -7.33 -3.23
C ASN A 28 8.89 -7.14 -1.81
N THR A 29 8.06 -7.37 -0.78
CA THR A 29 8.53 -7.29 0.61
C THR A 29 9.39 -8.50 0.99
N ALA A 30 9.11 -9.67 0.40
CA ALA A 30 9.90 -10.88 0.61
C ALA A 30 11.34 -10.80 0.05
N THR A 31 11.66 -9.85 -0.83
CA THR A 31 13.03 -9.67 -1.33
C THR A 31 13.97 -9.04 -0.29
N GLY A 32 13.45 -8.53 0.83
CA GLY A 32 14.23 -7.81 1.84
C GLY A 32 14.67 -6.41 1.44
N LEU A 33 14.45 -6.00 0.19
CA LEU A 33 14.78 -4.65 -0.28
C LEU A 33 13.79 -3.61 0.27
N PRO A 34 14.25 -2.38 0.58
CA PRO A 34 13.37 -1.31 1.02
C PRO A 34 12.23 -1.05 0.02
N GLN A 35 11.00 -0.99 0.52
CA GLN A 35 9.80 -0.77 -0.29
C GLN A 35 9.05 0.50 0.14
N PRO A 36 8.22 1.09 -0.74
CA PRO A 36 7.33 2.18 -0.34
C PRO A 36 6.34 1.72 0.74
N ALA A 37 5.95 2.63 1.63
CA ALA A 37 5.00 2.33 2.72
C ALA A 37 3.69 1.70 2.22
N SER A 38 3.17 2.11 1.05
CA SER A 38 1.96 1.49 0.49
C SER A 38 2.15 0.01 0.17
N THR A 39 3.33 -0.41 -0.28
CA THR A 39 3.62 -1.81 -0.61
C THR A 39 3.63 -2.65 0.65
N HIS A 40 4.30 -2.18 1.71
CA HIS A 40 4.30 -2.83 3.01
C HIS A 40 2.91 -2.93 3.63
N LEU A 41 2.11 -1.86 3.60
CA LEU A 41 0.72 -1.90 4.08
C LEU A 41 -0.14 -2.93 3.33
N ILE A 42 0.04 -3.05 2.01
CA ILE A 42 -0.67 -4.04 1.20
C ILE A 42 -0.22 -5.46 1.57
N ALA A 43 1.09 -5.69 1.73
CA ALA A 43 1.64 -6.97 2.15
C ALA A 43 1.14 -7.37 3.56
N ALA A 44 0.94 -6.39 4.45
CA ALA A 44 0.36 -6.57 5.79
C ALA A 44 -1.17 -6.84 5.78
N GLY A 45 -1.80 -6.87 4.61
CA GLY A 45 -3.22 -7.20 4.44
C GLY A 45 -4.17 -5.99 4.41
N ILE A 46 -3.67 -4.76 4.33
CA ILE A 46 -4.52 -3.58 4.12
C ILE A 46 -4.92 -3.50 2.64
N HIS A 47 -6.21 -3.26 2.38
CA HIS A 47 -6.70 -3.17 1.00
C HIS A 47 -5.94 -2.08 0.19
N PRO A 48 -5.55 -2.32 -1.08
CA PRO A 48 -4.70 -1.41 -1.85
C PRO A 48 -5.18 0.04 -1.94
N THR A 49 -6.49 0.27 -2.00
CA THR A 49 -7.05 1.63 -2.00
C THR A 49 -6.77 2.36 -0.69
N LEU A 50 -6.97 1.70 0.45
CA LEU A 50 -6.73 2.28 1.78
C LEU A 50 -5.23 2.47 2.03
N ALA A 51 -4.42 1.48 1.67
CA ALA A 51 -2.97 1.56 1.81
C ALA A 51 -2.38 2.76 1.05
N ARG A 52 -2.83 3.03 -0.17
CA ARG A 52 -2.39 4.21 -0.95
C ARG A 52 -2.91 5.52 -0.40
N ARG A 53 -4.12 5.55 0.15
CA ARG A 53 -4.70 6.74 0.80
C ARG A 53 -3.88 7.14 2.02
N TYR A 54 -3.48 6.17 2.83
CA TYR A 54 -2.78 6.43 4.09
C TYR A 54 -1.26 6.43 3.98
N SER A 55 -0.65 5.97 2.88
CA SER A 55 0.81 5.88 2.75
C SER A 55 1.52 7.22 3.00
N GLY A 56 0.96 8.33 2.51
CA GLY A 56 1.51 9.67 2.73
C GLY A 56 1.47 10.10 4.20
N ALA A 57 0.34 9.88 4.88
CA ALA A 57 0.20 10.20 6.30
C ALA A 57 1.08 9.28 7.19
N PHE A 58 1.12 7.99 6.86
CA PHE A 58 1.94 6.99 7.54
C PHE A 58 3.43 7.36 7.51
N SER A 59 3.92 7.84 6.36
CA SER A 59 5.32 8.16 6.08
C SER A 59 5.77 9.57 6.48
N ARG A 60 4.88 10.40 7.06
CA ARG A 60 5.16 11.82 7.28
C ARG A 60 6.24 12.08 8.33
N THR A 61 6.28 11.29 9.39
CA THR A 61 7.12 11.52 10.58
C THR A 61 8.19 10.44 10.77
N ILE A 62 8.44 9.62 9.76
CA ILE A 62 9.47 8.58 9.81
C ILE A 62 10.57 8.87 8.80
N THR A 63 11.81 8.59 9.22
CA THR A 63 12.98 8.70 8.35
C THR A 63 12.95 7.53 7.36
N PRO A 64 13.06 7.79 6.04
CA PRO A 64 13.17 6.71 5.07
C PRO A 64 14.53 6.01 5.19
N THR A 65 14.54 4.68 5.06
CA THR A 65 15.79 3.91 4.94
C THR A 65 16.53 4.27 3.67
N ALA A 66 15.79 4.49 2.58
CA ALA A 66 16.37 4.86 1.28
C ALA A 66 15.42 5.75 0.48
N LEU A 67 15.97 6.43 -0.52
CA LEU A 67 15.21 7.11 -1.54
C LEU A 67 15.32 6.33 -2.85
N GLY A 68 14.19 6.16 -3.52
CA GLY A 68 14.10 5.60 -4.86
C GLY A 68 13.51 6.61 -5.84
N GLN A 69 13.38 6.19 -7.08
CA GLN A 69 12.72 6.95 -8.14
C GLN A 69 11.55 6.13 -8.69
N THR A 70 10.44 6.78 -9.03
CA THR A 70 9.35 6.14 -9.76
C THR A 70 8.84 7.05 -10.87
N THR A 71 8.27 6.44 -11.91
CA THR A 71 7.74 7.18 -13.05
C THR A 71 6.23 7.31 -12.92
N ILE A 72 5.74 8.55 -12.87
CA ILE A 72 4.31 8.86 -12.92
C ILE A 72 3.91 9.31 -14.32
N LYS A 73 2.71 8.92 -14.74
CA LYS A 73 2.11 9.42 -15.98
C LYS A 73 1.37 10.73 -15.69
N LEU A 74 1.67 11.74 -16.50
CA LEU A 74 1.00 13.03 -16.48
C LEU A 74 -0.04 13.10 -17.62
N ARG A 75 -0.87 14.14 -17.58
CA ARG A 75 -1.80 14.44 -18.68
C ARG A 75 -1.00 14.73 -19.96
N GLY A 76 -1.55 14.37 -21.12
CA GLY A 76 -0.93 14.64 -22.42
C GLY A 76 0.21 13.67 -22.79
N ARG A 77 0.13 12.41 -22.35
CA ARG A 77 1.12 11.34 -22.66
C ARG A 77 2.55 11.63 -22.18
N ARG A 78 2.72 12.55 -21.23
CA ARG A 78 4.02 12.84 -20.61
C ARG A 78 4.27 11.95 -19.40
N THR A 79 5.53 11.74 -19.07
CA THR A 79 5.97 11.06 -17.85
C THR A 79 6.88 11.98 -17.04
N LYS A 80 6.89 11.78 -15.73
CA LYS A 80 7.82 12.45 -14.82
C LYS A 80 8.38 11.44 -13.85
N THR A 81 9.69 11.48 -13.65
CA THR A 81 10.34 10.73 -12.57
C THR A 81 10.22 11.53 -11.28
N VAL A 82 9.76 10.87 -10.22
CA VAL A 82 9.58 11.47 -8.91
C VAL A 82 10.29 10.64 -7.84
N PRO A 83 10.90 11.28 -6.84
CA PRO A 83 11.50 10.57 -5.73
C PRO A 83 10.43 9.89 -4.88
N VAL A 84 10.76 8.72 -4.34
CA VAL A 84 9.88 7.94 -3.45
C VAL A 84 10.65 7.54 -2.21
N LYS A 85 10.01 7.68 -1.05
CA LYS A 85 10.54 7.20 0.22
C LYS A 85 10.39 5.68 0.34
N LEU A 86 11.48 5.00 0.66
CA LEU A 86 11.53 3.55 0.85
C LEU A 86 11.87 3.22 2.30
N TYR A 87 11.29 2.13 2.80
CA TYR A 87 11.44 1.67 4.18
C TYR A 87 11.81 0.20 4.15
N ASP A 88 12.78 -0.19 4.95
CA ASP A 88 12.97 -1.59 5.31
C ASP A 88 11.79 -2.11 6.17
N GLN A 89 11.79 -3.41 6.41
CA GLN A 89 10.73 -4.06 7.19
C GLN A 89 10.71 -3.58 8.65
N ALA A 90 11.88 -3.39 9.28
CA ALA A 90 11.98 -3.03 10.68
C ALA A 90 11.40 -1.64 10.97
N THR A 91 11.81 -0.64 10.19
CA THR A 91 11.32 0.75 10.27
C THR A 91 9.82 0.81 10.00
N PHE A 92 9.35 0.03 9.02
CA PHE A 92 7.92 -0.07 8.72
C PHE A 92 7.13 -0.65 9.90
N THR A 93 7.55 -1.78 10.46
CA THR A 93 6.84 -2.46 11.56
C THR A 93 6.81 -1.59 12.81
N ALA A 94 7.91 -0.92 13.15
CA ALA A 94 7.97 0.03 14.26
C ALA A 94 6.96 1.17 14.08
N ARG A 95 6.82 1.69 12.85
CA ARG A 95 5.81 2.71 12.56
C ARG A 95 4.39 2.16 12.61
N LEU A 96 4.17 0.95 12.10
CA LEU A 96 2.84 0.33 12.09
C LEU A 96 2.32 0.07 13.50
N ALA A 97 3.21 -0.23 14.45
CA ALA A 97 2.85 -0.39 15.86
C ALA A 97 2.21 0.88 16.45
N THR A 98 2.69 2.07 16.07
CA THR A 98 2.28 3.35 16.67
C THR A 98 1.25 4.12 15.85
N TYR A 99 1.23 3.97 14.53
CA TYR A 99 0.36 4.77 13.67
C TYR A 99 -1.09 4.29 13.71
N ARG A 100 -2.02 5.21 13.99
CA ARG A 100 -3.46 4.97 13.88
C ARG A 100 -4.14 6.09 13.06
N PRO A 101 -4.84 5.77 11.96
CA PRO A 101 -5.62 6.77 11.22
C PRO A 101 -6.80 7.27 12.07
N ARG A 102 -7.26 8.51 11.79
CA ARG A 102 -8.35 9.15 12.55
C ARG A 102 -9.69 8.41 12.45
N ASN A 103 -9.96 7.70 11.36
CA ASN A 103 -11.18 6.90 11.21
C ASN A 103 -11.05 5.63 12.07
N ALA A 104 -11.98 5.41 13.00
CA ALA A 104 -11.92 4.28 13.93
C ALA A 104 -11.97 2.90 13.25
N GLY A 105 -12.77 2.77 12.17
CA GLY A 105 -12.85 1.53 11.40
C GLY A 105 -11.53 1.21 10.70
N ASP A 106 -10.92 2.21 10.08
CA ASP A 106 -9.59 2.06 9.48
C ASP A 106 -8.53 1.82 10.56
N ALA A 107 -8.62 2.46 11.73
CA ALA A 107 -7.67 2.29 12.82
C ALA A 107 -7.60 0.84 13.30
N ARG A 108 -8.76 0.19 13.43
CA ARG A 108 -8.84 -1.23 13.78
C ARG A 108 -8.15 -2.13 12.75
N LEU A 109 -8.25 -1.81 11.46
CA LEU A 109 -7.55 -2.56 10.41
C LEU A 109 -6.03 -2.44 10.54
N PHE A 110 -5.53 -1.24 10.85
CA PHE A 110 -4.09 -1.02 11.06
C PHE A 110 -3.59 -1.72 12.32
N GLU A 111 -4.38 -1.75 13.37
CA GLU A 111 -4.08 -2.50 14.59
C GLU A 111 -4.03 -4.01 14.32
N GLN A 112 -5.01 -4.57 13.62
CA GLN A 112 -4.99 -5.98 13.20
C GLN A 112 -3.77 -6.30 12.33
N ALA A 113 -3.40 -5.40 11.42
CA ALA A 113 -2.20 -5.57 10.59
C ALA A 113 -0.92 -5.55 11.44
N ALA A 114 -0.85 -4.71 12.47
CA ALA A 114 0.27 -4.68 13.41
C ALA A 114 0.40 -6.01 14.18
N TYR A 115 -0.72 -6.54 14.71
CA TYR A 115 -0.72 -7.83 15.40
C TYR A 115 -0.26 -8.99 14.51
N ARG A 116 -0.73 -9.05 13.26
CA ARG A 116 -0.33 -10.12 12.31
C ARG A 116 1.16 -10.10 11.95
N LEU A 117 1.81 -8.94 12.03
CA LEU A 117 3.23 -8.81 11.74
C LEU A 117 4.12 -9.06 12.97
N ALA A 118 3.52 -9.04 14.16
CA ALA A 118 4.21 -9.32 15.42
C ALA A 118 4.10 -10.79 15.86
N ALA A 119 3.09 -11.51 15.35
CA ALA A 119 2.89 -12.95 15.56
C ALA A 119 3.70 -13.79 14.56
#